data_AF-A0A1K2HV09-F1
#
_entry.id   AF-A0A1K2HV09-F1
#
_cell.length_a   1.000
_cell.length_b   1.000
_cell.length_c   1.000
_cell.angle_alpha   90.00
_cell.angle_beta   90.00
_cell.angle_gamma   90.00
#
_symmetry.space_group_name_H-M   'P 1'
#
loop_
_entity.id
_entity.type
_entity.pdbx_description
1 polymer ?
#
loop_
_entity_poly.entity_id
_entity_poly.type
_entity_poly.pdbx_seq_one_letter_code
_entity_poly.pdbx_strand_id
1 'polypeptide(L)'
;MSQSLGKKMLPLSPERFDQLLAPRPSSPVIWGAKRIADRIGRSEDFVRRTLVHLPGSPVQRRGRNLCALDAELLAFFGANGKS
;
A
#
# COMPACT_ATOMS: atom_id res chain seq x y z
N MET A 1 -4.03 -35.65 26.12
CA MET A 1 -2.94 -34.77 26.58
C MET A 1 -2.30 -34.13 25.35
N SER A 2 -2.70 -32.91 25.00
CA SER A 2 -2.25 -32.22 23.78
C SER A 2 -0.90 -31.54 24.03
N GLN A 3 0.09 -31.87 23.21
CA GLN A 3 1.45 -31.33 23.30
C GLN A 3 1.47 -29.85 22.90
N SER A 4 1.99 -28.99 23.79
CA SER A 4 2.31 -27.60 23.46
C SER A 4 3.57 -27.55 22.59
N LEU A 5 3.47 -26.98 21.39
CA LEU A 5 4.65 -26.61 20.60
C LEU A 5 5.35 -25.43 21.30
N GLY A 6 6.43 -25.75 22.02
CA GLY A 6 7.40 -24.74 22.46
C GLY A 6 8.03 -24.08 21.23
N LYS A 7 7.65 -22.84 20.93
CA LYS A 7 8.40 -22.01 19.97
C LYS A 7 9.81 -21.82 20.53
N LYS A 8 10.79 -22.55 19.99
CA LYS A 8 12.22 -22.26 20.22
C LYS A 8 12.45 -20.81 19.79
N MET A 9 12.71 -19.94 20.77
CA MET A 9 13.08 -18.56 20.54
C MET A 9 14.52 -18.57 20.03
N LEU A 10 14.71 -18.63 18.71
CA LEU A 10 16.02 -18.50 18.09
C LEU A 10 16.59 -17.12 18.46
N PRO A 11 17.81 -17.04 19.01
CA PRO A 11 18.43 -15.75 19.30
C PRO A 11 18.53 -14.94 18.00
N LEU A 12 18.10 -13.69 18.04
CA LEU A 12 18.22 -12.76 16.91
C LEU A 12 19.72 -12.57 16.62
N SER A 13 20.17 -13.00 15.43
CA SER A 13 21.52 -12.65 15.00
C SER A 13 21.63 -11.14 14.79
N PRO A 14 22.81 -10.54 14.97
CA PRO A 14 23.03 -9.12 14.68
C PRO A 14 22.53 -8.73 13.28
N GLU A 15 22.80 -9.55 12.27
CA GLU A 15 22.38 -9.31 10.89
C GLU A 15 20.85 -9.27 10.74
N ARG A 16 20.12 -10.14 11.45
CA ARG A 16 18.64 -10.11 11.45
C ARG A 16 18.10 -8.93 12.23
N PHE A 17 18.78 -8.52 13.29
CA PHE A 17 18.41 -7.35 14.05
C PHE A 17 18.61 -6.07 13.20
N ASP A 18 19.72 -5.95 12.49
CA ASP A 18 20.00 -4.85 11.57
C ASP A 18 18.98 -4.77 10.43
N GLN A 19 18.57 -5.93 9.88
CA GLN A 19 17.50 -5.98 8.88
C GLN A 19 16.13 -5.52 9.40
N LEU A 20 15.84 -5.73 10.70
CA LEU A 20 14.61 -5.22 11.32
C LEU A 20 14.66 -3.70 11.54
N LEU A 21 15.85 -3.15 11.76
CA LEU A 21 16.09 -1.72 11.95
C LEU A 21 16.27 -0.97 10.64
N ALA A 22 16.58 -1.66 9.55
CA ALA A 22 16.73 -1.04 8.23
C ALA A 22 15.46 -0.24 7.89
N PRO A 23 15.59 1.06 7.54
CA PRO A 23 14.46 1.88 7.19
C PRO A 23 13.78 1.29 5.96
N ARG A 24 12.56 0.79 6.15
CA ARG A 24 11.77 0.32 5.01
C ARG A 24 11.38 1.53 4.17
N PRO A 25 11.43 1.45 2.84
CA PRO A 25 10.90 2.50 1.98
C PRO A 25 9.40 2.64 2.30
N SER A 26 9.07 3.68 3.08
CA SER A 26 7.69 4.01 3.39
C SER A 26 7.15 4.80 2.21
N SER A 27 6.30 4.16 1.41
CA SER A 27 5.59 4.89 0.37
C SER A 27 4.57 5.80 1.05
N PRO A 28 4.56 7.12 0.73
CA PRO A 28 3.63 8.03 1.37
C PRO A 28 2.19 7.64 1.04
N VAL A 29 1.32 7.69 2.05
CA VAL A 29 -0.12 7.51 1.88
C VAL A 29 -0.72 8.84 1.44
N ILE A 30 -1.36 8.85 0.27
CA ILE A 30 -2.13 9.99 -0.23
C ILE A 30 -3.55 9.86 0.28
N TRP A 31 -4.00 10.90 0.99
CA TRP A 31 -5.35 10.99 1.54
C TRP A 31 -6.23 11.95 0.74
N GLY A 32 -7.44 11.51 0.46
CA GLY A 32 -8.47 12.29 -0.21
C GLY A 32 -8.51 12.08 -1.71
N ALA A 33 -9.72 12.01 -2.25
CA ALA A 33 -9.96 11.78 -3.67
C ALA A 33 -9.33 12.88 -4.53
N LYS A 34 -9.40 14.15 -4.12
CA LYS A 34 -8.76 15.28 -4.81
C LYS A 34 -7.25 15.09 -5.00
N ARG A 35 -6.52 14.81 -3.92
CA ARG A 35 -5.05 14.64 -3.98
C ARG A 35 -4.65 13.43 -4.81
N ILE A 36 -5.43 12.34 -4.74
CA ILE A 36 -5.23 11.18 -5.60
C ILE A 36 -5.43 11.58 -7.07
N ALA A 37 -6.48 12.35 -7.37
CA ALA A 37 -6.77 12.83 -8.72
C ALA A 37 -5.66 13.73 -9.27
N ASP A 38 -5.21 14.70 -8.47
CA ASP A 38 -4.11 15.61 -8.81
C ASP A 38 -2.83 14.81 -9.12
N ARG A 39 -2.56 13.75 -8.35
CA ARG A 39 -1.37 12.90 -8.54
C ARG A 39 -1.39 12.13 -9.86
N ILE A 40 -2.56 11.68 -10.30
CA ILE A 40 -2.70 10.87 -11.54
C ILE A 40 -3.19 11.69 -12.74
N GLY A 41 -3.34 13.02 -12.60
CA GLY A 41 -3.81 13.91 -13.65
C GLY A 41 -5.26 13.65 -14.08
N ARG A 42 -6.16 13.31 -13.13
CA ARG A 42 -7.57 13.00 -13.40
C ARG A 42 -8.51 13.82 -12.52
N SER A 43 -9.81 13.74 -12.79
CA SER A 43 -10.84 14.38 -11.97
C SER A 43 -11.11 13.62 -10.68
N GLU A 44 -11.55 14.33 -9.64
CA GLU A 44 -11.97 13.70 -8.39
C GLU A 44 -13.14 12.73 -8.60
N ASP A 45 -14.05 13.06 -9.53
CA ASP A 45 -15.19 12.21 -9.88
C ASP A 45 -14.73 10.86 -10.44
N PHE A 46 -13.72 10.86 -11.31
CA PHE A 46 -13.11 9.62 -11.82
C PHE A 46 -12.57 8.76 -10.68
N VAL A 47 -11.92 9.35 -9.67
CA VAL A 47 -11.42 8.59 -8.52
C VAL A 47 -12.57 7.96 -7.74
N ARG A 48 -13.63 8.74 -7.47
CA ARG A 48 -14.77 8.33 -6.63
C ARG A 48 -15.70 7.33 -7.30
N ARG A 49 -15.92 7.44 -8.61
CA ARG A 49 -16.91 6.68 -9.36
C ARG A 49 -16.32 5.59 -10.25
N THR A 50 -15.04 5.67 -10.57
CA THR A 50 -14.39 4.71 -11.46
C THR A 50 -13.25 4.01 -10.75
N LEU A 51 -12.19 4.75 -10.37
CA LEU A 51 -10.96 4.13 -9.88
C LEU A 51 -11.18 3.28 -8.64
N VAL A 52 -12.01 3.72 -7.69
CA VAL A 52 -12.29 2.92 -6.48
C VAL A 52 -13.03 1.60 -6.75
N HIS A 53 -13.67 1.47 -7.91
CA HIS A 53 -14.46 0.29 -8.30
C HIS A 53 -13.73 -0.62 -9.30
N LEU A 54 -12.56 -0.20 -9.80
CA LEU A 54 -11.78 -1.03 -10.71
C LEU A 54 -11.18 -2.25 -9.99
N PRO A 55 -11.21 -3.44 -10.60
CA PRO A 55 -10.52 -4.60 -10.05
C PRO A 55 -9.02 -4.32 -9.97
N GLY A 56 -8.40 -4.66 -8.83
CA GLY A 56 -6.98 -4.40 -8.58
C GLY A 56 -6.63 -2.93 -8.32
N SER A 57 -7.62 -2.06 -8.12
CA SER A 57 -7.38 -0.65 -7.79
C SER A 57 -6.58 -0.49 -6.50
N PRO A 58 -5.56 0.40 -6.48
CA PRO A 58 -4.82 0.74 -5.27
C PRO A 58 -5.58 1.69 -4.34
N VAL A 59 -6.73 2.23 -4.78
CA VAL A 59 -7.53 3.17 -3.98
C VAL A 59 -8.43 2.40 -3.02
N GLN A 60 -8.26 2.67 -1.73
CA GLN A 60 -9.03 2.07 -0.65
C GLN A 60 -9.90 3.12 0.03
N ARG A 61 -11.05 2.70 0.56
CA ARG A 61 -11.90 3.53 1.41
C ARG A 61 -11.60 3.24 2.88
N ARG A 62 -11.25 4.28 3.64
CA ARG A 62 -11.02 4.24 5.09
C ARG A 62 -11.97 5.23 5.77
N GLY A 63 -13.05 4.69 6.32
CA GLY A 63 -14.16 5.50 6.83
C GLY A 63 -14.78 6.35 5.71
N ARG A 64 -14.84 7.66 5.92
CA ARG A 64 -15.36 8.62 4.92
C ARG A 64 -14.34 9.05 3.87
N ASN A 65 -13.07 8.74 4.07
CA ASN A 65 -11.99 9.19 3.20
C ASN A 65 -11.53 8.08 2.25
N LEU A 66 -11.04 8.50 1.08
CA LEU A 66 -10.30 7.63 0.17
C LEU A 66 -8.80 7.81 0.43
N CYS A 67 -8.04 6.73 0.29
CA CYS A 67 -6.59 6.75 0.42
C CYS A 67 -5.95 5.75 -0.53
N ALA A 68 -4.68 5.99 -0.89
CA ALA A 68 -3.87 5.04 -1.62
C ALA A 68 -2.39 5.27 -1.29
N LEU A 69 -1.56 4.24 -1.46
CA LEU A 69 -0.11 4.40 -1.42
C LEU A 69 0.36 5.01 -2.75
N ASP A 70 1.23 6.02 -2.70
CA ASP A 70 1.75 6.68 -3.90
C ASP A 70 2.41 5.68 -4.87
N ALA A 71 3.23 4.78 -4.34
CA ALA A 71 3.89 3.76 -5.14
C ALA A 71 2.92 2.77 -5.80
N GLU A 72 1.84 2.38 -5.11
CA GLU A 72 0.83 1.48 -5.69
C GLU A 72 0.00 2.20 -6.76
N LEU A 73 -0.31 3.48 -6.56
CA LEU A 73 -0.94 4.33 -7.58
C LEU A 73 -0.08 4.39 -8.85
N LEU A 74 1.20 4.72 -8.70
CA LEU A 74 2.12 4.79 -9.84
C LEU A 74 2.32 3.42 -10.49
N ALA A 75 2.44 2.35 -9.71
CA ALA A 75 2.58 1.00 -10.25
C ALA A 75 1.34 0.58 -11.05
N PHE A 76 0.14 0.90 -10.56
CA PHE A 76 -1.11 0.58 -11.25
C PHE A 76 -1.20 1.27 -12.62
N PHE A 77 -0.80 2.54 -12.73
CA PHE A 77 -0.83 3.26 -14.02
C PHE A 77 0.40 3.01 -14.89
N GLY A 78 1.57 2.75 -14.30
CA GLY A 78 2.81 2.47 -14.99
C GLY A 78 2.90 1.05 -15.55
N ALA A 79 2.30 0.06 -14.88
CA ALA A 79 2.20 -1.32 -15.39
C ALA A 79 1.31 -1.41 -16.64
N ASN A 80 0.33 -0.52 -16.78
CA ASN A 80 -0.56 -0.44 -17.95
C ASN A 80 0.06 0.31 -19.14
N GLY A 81 1.29 0.84 -19.01
CA GLY A 81 2.02 1.56 -20.07
C GLY A 81 3.04 0.73 -20.84
N LYS A 82 3.18 -0.57 -20.54
CA LYS A 82 4.00 -1.50 -21.32
C LYS A 82 3.10 -2.28 -22.28
N SER A 83 2.80 -1.67 -23.43
CA SER A 83 2.38 -2.38 -24.65
C SER A 83 3.50 -2.32 -25.66
#